data_AF-A0A2U3EKX6-F1
#
_entry.id   AF-A0A2U3EKX6-F1
#
_cell.length_a   1.000
_cell.length_b   1.000
_cell.length_c   1.000
_cell.angle_alpha   90.00
_cell.angle_beta   90.00
_cell.angle_gamma   90.00
#
_symmetry.space_group_name_H-M   'P 1'
#
loop_
_entity.id
_entity.type
_entity.pdbx_description
1 polymer ?
#
loop_
_entity_poly.entity_id
_entity_poly.type
_entity_poly.pdbx_seq_one_letter_code
_entity_poly.pdbx_strand_id
1 'polypeptide(L)'
;MGIPHLAATLEPYCVVRPLRDETAVIDGPALAYHILHECRLNGVLQPSYRLVGGAAVRWLDEISRQRVDVRAIYFDGHLPLAKRRVRMERLLRSTAQIAHLHSSNPRGCPARQLAQGPEPEKADVFATGAVASRSFADPTFLVPAVIEALRSCTQYRERVLMVPGEADTFCARHVLSSGGLVLTSDSDLLVHELGDAEVVFFRDIQRRAGSAILCGSYGPKRICEKLGQPSSDGLVRLAYEQKRSPHASMAQILRACSSALLHENEYAQFCSEYRGSEIRQLSLPTAAGPLENGSLDPRLAELAIQLHSASGIAGDAHMFLPVLTENPARGSAWEHSTVVRQLAYSLLIGPDPALAVLEFRRIQSTSQKGRRVEIDNADLQQYLGQLLCLLQEVSVISTIDESRFWLLVCLGLDVVECRRRDKESLAWAAFRQVAKSPAANNSSIPWDVVHAVAQLQAMCYSFRLLRQALSVCSARGRDKTLADVRQLQPYLDHLPPLTDFPDINSFNQIRKLPGHGSLVMSLEQCLGLPALRQDITGRDISATNNGLGKPADGRTLRTRSDRTAGQNKFDILSLEE
;
A
#
# COMPACT_ATOMS: atom_id res chain seq x y z
N MET A 1 -10.77 9.67 -9.35
CA MET A 1 -9.77 9.29 -10.37
C MET A 1 -10.55 8.74 -11.54
N GLY A 2 -9.97 8.83 -12.72
CA GLY A 2 -10.76 8.71 -13.95
C GLY A 2 -11.66 9.92 -14.19
N ILE A 3 -12.50 9.81 -15.22
CA ILE A 3 -13.42 10.83 -15.72
C ILE A 3 -14.55 11.05 -14.72
N PRO A 4 -14.70 12.28 -14.17
CA PRO A 4 -15.73 12.58 -13.17
C PRO A 4 -17.14 12.20 -13.64
N HIS A 5 -17.90 11.57 -12.74
CA HIS A 5 -19.30 11.18 -12.94
C HIS A 5 -19.61 10.18 -14.07
N LEU A 6 -18.63 9.75 -14.88
CA LEU A 6 -18.86 8.85 -16.04
C LEU A 6 -19.70 7.60 -15.70
N ALA A 7 -19.32 6.87 -14.64
CA ALA A 7 -20.06 5.68 -14.22
C ALA A 7 -21.53 5.95 -13.86
N ALA A 8 -21.84 7.09 -13.21
CA ALA A 8 -23.20 7.47 -12.86
C ALA A 8 -23.98 7.95 -14.09
N THR A 9 -23.33 8.68 -14.98
CA THR A 9 -23.89 9.11 -16.28
C THR A 9 -24.26 7.90 -17.16
N LEU A 10 -23.52 6.79 -17.07
CA LEU A 10 -23.74 5.56 -17.84
C LEU A 10 -24.54 4.47 -17.10
N GLU A 11 -24.84 4.65 -15.80
CA GLU A 11 -25.63 3.72 -14.97
C GLU A 11 -26.97 3.30 -15.62
N PRO A 12 -27.77 4.19 -16.26
CA PRO A 12 -29.04 3.80 -16.87
C PRO A 12 -28.93 2.81 -18.05
N TYR A 13 -27.71 2.57 -18.55
CA TYR A 13 -27.44 1.68 -19.68
C TYR A 13 -26.91 0.30 -19.25
N CYS A 14 -26.69 0.11 -17.95
CA CYS A 14 -26.34 -1.14 -17.31
C CYS A 14 -27.37 -2.24 -17.61
N VAL A 15 -26.90 -3.46 -17.85
CA VAL A 15 -27.75 -4.66 -17.99
C VAL A 15 -27.45 -5.62 -16.85
N VAL A 16 -28.40 -5.77 -15.93
CA VAL A 16 -28.29 -6.74 -14.83
C VAL A 16 -28.54 -8.15 -15.36
N ARG A 17 -27.57 -9.05 -15.16
CA ARG A 17 -27.61 -10.44 -15.65
C ARG A 17 -26.88 -11.39 -14.70
N PRO A 18 -27.05 -12.72 -14.82
CA PRO A 18 -26.19 -13.68 -14.13
C PRO A 18 -24.73 -13.55 -14.57
N LEU A 19 -23.81 -13.65 -13.60
CA LEU A 19 -22.38 -13.76 -13.86
C LEU A 19 -22.01 -15.24 -13.84
N ARG A 20 -22.16 -15.93 -14.99
CA ARG A 20 -22.10 -17.39 -15.07
C ARG A 20 -21.75 -17.88 -16.48
N ASP A 21 -20.92 -18.93 -16.57
CA ASP A 21 -20.45 -19.53 -17.84
C ASP A 21 -19.75 -18.49 -18.75
N GLU A 22 -18.89 -17.66 -18.15
CA GLU A 22 -18.23 -16.49 -18.76
C GLU A 22 -16.69 -16.60 -18.79
N THR A 23 -16.04 -15.85 -19.67
CA THR A 23 -14.58 -15.65 -19.64
C THR A 23 -14.25 -14.24 -19.16
N ALA A 24 -13.35 -14.09 -18.19
CA ALA A 24 -13.06 -12.79 -17.57
C ALA A 24 -11.57 -12.52 -17.39
N VAL A 25 -11.19 -11.25 -17.50
CA VAL A 25 -9.94 -10.69 -16.96
C VAL A 25 -10.24 -9.70 -15.85
N ILE A 26 -9.28 -9.53 -14.94
CA ILE A 26 -9.49 -8.80 -13.69
C ILE A 26 -8.43 -7.72 -13.53
N ASP A 27 -8.87 -6.50 -13.26
CA ASP A 27 -8.07 -5.40 -12.74
C ASP A 27 -7.73 -5.70 -11.27
N GLY A 28 -6.50 -6.16 -11.03
CA GLY A 28 -5.99 -6.61 -9.73
C GLY A 28 -5.91 -5.50 -8.67
N PRO A 29 -5.41 -4.29 -8.98
CA PRO A 29 -5.48 -3.14 -8.08
C PRO A 29 -6.91 -2.85 -7.64
N ALA A 30 -7.87 -2.79 -8.57
CA ALA A 30 -9.27 -2.57 -8.22
C ALA A 30 -9.88 -3.72 -7.41
N LEU A 31 -9.53 -4.99 -7.71
CA LEU A 31 -9.92 -6.14 -6.89
C LEU A 31 -9.43 -5.97 -5.45
N ALA A 32 -8.18 -5.59 -5.24
CA ALA A 32 -7.62 -5.44 -3.90
C ALA A 32 -8.37 -4.39 -3.06
N TYR A 33 -8.76 -3.25 -3.66
CA TYR A 33 -9.58 -2.24 -2.98
C TYR A 33 -11.05 -2.68 -2.79
N HIS A 34 -11.61 -3.47 -3.71
CA HIS A 34 -12.93 -4.08 -3.50
C HIS A 34 -12.92 -5.06 -2.31
N ILE A 35 -11.92 -5.94 -2.20
CA ILE A 35 -11.78 -6.86 -1.07
C ILE A 35 -11.58 -6.12 0.26
N LEU A 36 -10.86 -4.99 0.27
CA LEU A 36 -10.78 -4.11 1.44
C LEU A 36 -12.15 -3.52 1.82
N HIS A 37 -12.99 -3.17 0.83
CA HIS A 37 -14.35 -2.71 1.07
C HIS A 37 -15.22 -3.81 1.69
N GLU A 38 -15.19 -5.03 1.13
CA GLU A 38 -15.90 -6.20 1.67
C GLU A 38 -15.50 -6.48 3.13
N CYS A 39 -14.19 -6.48 3.44
CA CYS A 39 -13.71 -6.67 4.83
C CYS A 39 -14.26 -5.60 5.78
N ARG A 40 -14.41 -4.35 5.32
CA ARG A 40 -14.98 -3.23 6.10
C ARG A 40 -16.50 -3.31 6.25
N LEU A 41 -17.22 -3.87 5.28
CA LEU A 41 -18.64 -4.21 5.41
C LEU A 41 -18.87 -5.30 6.47
N ASN A 42 -17.93 -6.24 6.61
CA ASN A 42 -17.88 -7.22 7.70
C ASN A 42 -17.43 -6.62 9.06
N GLY A 43 -17.37 -5.29 9.18
CA GLY A 43 -17.01 -4.59 10.41
C GLY A 43 -15.51 -4.50 10.71
N VAL A 44 -14.65 -5.07 9.86
CA VAL A 44 -13.19 -5.07 10.09
C VAL A 44 -12.58 -3.80 9.49
N LEU A 45 -12.38 -2.80 10.35
CA LEU A 45 -11.95 -1.45 9.93
C LEU A 45 -10.55 -1.41 9.28
N GLN A 46 -9.63 -2.16 9.89
CA GLN A 46 -8.24 -2.36 9.46
C GLN A 46 -7.96 -3.86 9.42
N PRO A 47 -8.29 -4.54 8.30
CA PRO A 47 -8.10 -5.99 8.18
C PRO A 47 -6.62 -6.36 8.06
N SER A 48 -6.22 -7.51 8.61
CA SER A 48 -4.91 -8.09 8.37
C SER A 48 -4.66 -8.36 6.88
N TYR A 49 -3.39 -8.34 6.50
CA TYR A 49 -2.93 -8.84 5.20
C TYR A 49 -3.36 -10.31 4.97
N ARG A 50 -3.45 -11.10 6.04
CA ARG A 50 -3.98 -12.47 6.04
C ARG A 50 -5.47 -12.52 5.70
N LEU A 51 -6.29 -11.65 6.30
CA LEU A 51 -7.73 -11.59 6.04
C LEU A 51 -8.04 -11.09 4.62
N VAL A 52 -7.40 -10.01 4.15
CA VAL A 52 -7.63 -9.52 2.76
C VAL A 52 -7.11 -10.51 1.72
N GLY A 53 -5.95 -11.15 1.95
CA GLY A 53 -5.42 -12.17 1.05
C GLY A 53 -6.35 -13.39 0.95
N GLY A 54 -6.80 -13.91 2.10
CA GLY A 54 -7.76 -15.01 2.15
C GLY A 54 -9.13 -14.65 1.59
N ALA A 55 -9.59 -13.41 1.76
CA ALA A 55 -10.84 -12.92 1.17
C ALA A 55 -10.74 -12.79 -0.35
N ALA A 56 -9.61 -12.34 -0.90
CA ALA A 56 -9.39 -12.28 -2.34
C ALA A 56 -9.44 -13.66 -3.01
N VAL A 57 -8.78 -14.67 -2.41
CA VAL A 57 -8.87 -16.06 -2.88
C VAL A 57 -10.31 -16.57 -2.84
N ARG A 58 -11.01 -16.42 -1.69
CA ARG A 58 -12.41 -16.86 -1.56
C ARG A 58 -13.34 -16.18 -2.57
N TRP A 59 -13.17 -14.88 -2.83
CA TRP A 59 -13.96 -14.14 -3.81
C TRP A 59 -13.82 -14.71 -5.22
N LEU A 60 -12.57 -15.02 -5.62
CA LEU A 60 -12.30 -15.68 -6.89
C LEU A 60 -12.88 -17.10 -6.94
N ASP A 61 -12.83 -17.85 -5.83
CA ASP A 61 -13.43 -19.19 -5.76
C ASP A 61 -14.94 -19.14 -6.01
N GLU A 62 -15.64 -18.16 -5.43
CA GLU A 62 -17.10 -18.01 -5.59
C GLU A 62 -17.52 -17.71 -7.04
N ILE A 63 -16.81 -16.82 -7.75
CA ILE A 63 -17.09 -16.59 -9.18
C ILE A 63 -16.65 -17.79 -10.04
N SER A 64 -15.59 -18.50 -9.64
CA SER A 64 -15.15 -19.73 -10.33
C SER A 64 -16.20 -20.85 -10.20
N ARG A 65 -16.96 -20.92 -9.10
CA ARG A 65 -18.11 -21.84 -8.93
C ARG A 65 -19.28 -21.52 -9.85
N GLN A 66 -19.43 -20.26 -10.28
CA GLN A 66 -20.36 -19.89 -11.36
C GLN A 66 -19.80 -20.20 -12.76
N ARG A 67 -18.65 -20.88 -12.86
CA ARG A 67 -17.93 -21.16 -14.11
C ARG A 67 -17.47 -19.89 -14.85
N VAL A 68 -17.08 -18.86 -14.09
CA VAL A 68 -16.31 -17.73 -14.65
C VAL A 68 -14.85 -18.17 -14.78
N ASP A 69 -14.35 -18.29 -16.00
CA ASP A 69 -12.95 -18.60 -16.26
C ASP A 69 -12.10 -17.33 -16.24
N VAL A 70 -11.47 -17.07 -15.09
CA VAL A 70 -10.54 -15.95 -14.89
C VAL A 70 -9.24 -16.19 -15.65
N ARG A 71 -9.10 -15.64 -16.86
CA ARG A 71 -7.93 -15.83 -17.72
C ARG A 71 -6.67 -15.14 -17.21
N ALA A 72 -6.82 -13.95 -16.65
CA ALA A 72 -5.72 -13.16 -16.10
C ALA A 72 -6.22 -12.20 -15.01
N ILE A 73 -5.34 -11.91 -14.06
CA ILE A 73 -5.47 -10.89 -13.03
C ILE A 73 -4.27 -9.96 -13.19
N TYR A 74 -4.49 -8.80 -13.79
CA TYR A 74 -3.44 -7.86 -14.15
C TYR A 74 -3.14 -6.89 -13.00
N PHE A 75 -1.86 -6.68 -12.70
CA PHE A 75 -1.40 -5.73 -11.70
C PHE A 75 -0.40 -4.73 -12.28
N ASP A 76 -0.57 -3.46 -11.90
CA ASP A 76 0.34 -2.37 -12.27
C ASP A 76 1.80 -2.74 -11.99
N GLY A 77 2.64 -2.58 -13.00
CA GLY A 77 4.09 -2.63 -12.86
C GLY A 77 4.77 -1.34 -13.29
N HIS A 78 4.08 -0.40 -13.98
CA HIS A 78 4.63 0.94 -14.24
C HIS A 78 3.51 1.98 -14.39
N LEU A 79 3.69 3.17 -13.82
CA LEU A 79 2.79 4.32 -14.04
C LEU A 79 3.47 5.37 -14.94
N PRO A 80 2.83 5.79 -16.04
CA PRO A 80 3.37 6.81 -16.96
C PRO A 80 3.71 8.13 -16.27
N LEU A 81 4.75 8.81 -16.77
CA LEU A 81 5.21 10.11 -16.25
C LEU A 81 4.11 11.19 -16.23
N ALA A 82 3.18 11.14 -17.18
CA ALA A 82 2.01 12.04 -17.21
C ALA A 82 1.16 11.95 -15.92
N LYS A 83 1.04 10.75 -15.34
CA LYS A 83 0.29 10.49 -14.10
C LYS A 83 1.14 10.73 -12.82
N ARG A 84 2.39 11.23 -12.92
CA ARG A 84 3.24 11.60 -11.77
C ARG A 84 2.57 12.61 -10.83
N ARG A 85 1.90 13.64 -11.36
CA ARG A 85 1.17 14.63 -10.56
C ARG A 85 0.05 13.98 -9.74
N VAL A 86 -0.74 13.11 -10.36
CA VAL A 86 -1.79 12.33 -9.70
C VAL A 86 -1.23 11.51 -8.54
N ARG A 87 -0.07 10.88 -8.71
CA ARG A 87 0.55 10.11 -7.63
C ARG A 87 1.02 11.00 -6.48
N MET A 88 1.58 12.19 -6.77
CA MET A 88 1.91 13.17 -5.74
C MET A 88 0.64 13.63 -4.98
N GLU A 89 -0.47 13.89 -5.67
CA GLU A 89 -1.74 14.27 -5.02
C GLU A 89 -2.29 13.16 -4.11
N ARG A 90 -2.18 11.88 -4.53
CA ARG A 90 -2.52 10.71 -3.68
C ARG A 90 -1.61 10.63 -2.45
N LEU A 91 -0.29 10.77 -2.61
CA LEU A 91 0.68 10.68 -1.52
C LEU A 91 0.55 11.84 -0.50
N LEU A 92 0.25 13.04 -0.98
CA LEU A 92 -0.05 14.21 -0.14
C LEU A 92 -1.32 13.99 0.68
N ARG A 93 -2.37 13.44 0.06
CA ARG A 93 -3.62 13.08 0.76
C ARG A 93 -3.39 12.05 1.87
N SER A 94 -2.64 10.98 1.59
CA SER A 94 -2.29 9.98 2.61
C SER A 94 -1.43 10.58 3.73
N THR A 95 -0.48 11.47 3.41
CA THR A 95 0.30 12.19 4.43
C THR A 95 -0.59 13.05 5.32
N ALA A 96 -1.54 13.80 4.72
CA ALA A 96 -2.50 14.63 5.45
C ALA A 96 -3.47 13.81 6.31
N GLN A 97 -3.89 12.62 5.87
CA GLN A 97 -4.73 11.70 6.65
C GLN A 97 -4.05 11.27 7.96
N ILE A 98 -2.77 10.87 7.92
CA ILE A 98 -2.02 10.49 9.13
C ILE A 98 -1.75 11.73 10.02
N ALA A 99 -1.47 12.89 9.43
CA ALA A 99 -1.35 14.15 10.17
C ALA A 99 -2.65 14.51 10.92
N HIS A 100 -3.81 14.33 10.28
CA HIS A 100 -5.11 14.56 10.90
C HIS A 100 -5.46 13.53 11.99
N LEU A 101 -5.13 12.25 11.77
CA LEU A 101 -5.28 11.20 12.78
C LEU A 101 -4.46 11.52 14.04
N HIS A 102 -3.23 12.01 13.89
CA HIS A 102 -2.38 12.44 15.00
C HIS A 102 -2.94 13.68 15.72
N SER A 103 -3.28 14.75 14.99
CA SER A 103 -3.76 15.99 15.62
C SER A 103 -5.09 15.83 16.34
N SER A 104 -5.96 14.93 15.86
CA SER A 104 -7.22 14.58 16.54
C SER A 104 -7.04 13.64 17.74
N ASN A 105 -5.87 13.00 17.90
CA ASN A 105 -5.62 12.02 18.96
C ASN A 105 -4.22 12.23 19.61
N PRO A 106 -3.94 13.41 20.21
CA PRO A 106 -2.60 13.79 20.64
C PRO A 106 -2.04 12.94 21.79
N ARG A 107 -2.89 12.24 22.55
CA ARG A 107 -2.47 11.36 23.67
C ARG A 107 -2.11 9.93 23.23
N GLY A 108 -2.32 9.58 21.96
CA GLY A 108 -2.09 8.24 21.41
C GLY A 108 -3.14 7.87 20.37
N CYS A 109 -2.76 7.07 19.39
CA CYS A 109 -3.62 6.65 18.29
C CYS A 109 -4.69 5.64 18.79
N PRO A 110 -5.97 5.75 18.40
CA PRO A 110 -7.00 4.78 18.79
C PRO A 110 -6.67 3.37 18.31
N ALA A 111 -6.72 2.37 19.19
CA ALA A 111 -6.34 0.99 18.90
C ALA A 111 -7.05 0.44 17.64
N ARG A 112 -8.36 0.71 17.50
CA ARG A 112 -9.18 0.33 16.32
C ARG A 112 -8.69 0.84 14.95
N GLN A 113 -7.76 1.80 14.92
CA GLN A 113 -7.14 2.33 13.69
C GLN A 113 -5.81 1.64 13.35
N LEU A 114 -5.35 0.70 14.18
CA LEU A 114 -4.00 0.12 14.16
C LEU A 114 -3.95 -1.40 14.41
N ALA A 115 -4.80 -1.86 15.32
CA ALA A 115 -4.76 -3.16 15.94
C ALA A 115 -6.20 -3.67 16.04
N GLN A 116 -6.37 -4.95 15.75
CA GLN A 116 -7.67 -5.54 15.58
C GLN A 116 -8.40 -5.74 16.92
N GLY A 117 -9.73 -5.81 16.87
CA GLY A 117 -10.47 -6.68 17.79
C GLY A 117 -10.28 -8.16 17.39
N PRO A 118 -11.08 -9.11 17.90
CA PRO A 118 -11.11 -10.44 17.31
C PRO A 118 -11.55 -10.35 15.83
N GLU A 119 -10.68 -10.67 14.88
CA GLU A 119 -11.05 -10.79 13.46
C GLU A 119 -11.90 -12.05 13.23
N PRO A 120 -12.87 -12.01 12.30
CA PRO A 120 -13.52 -13.22 11.83
C PRO A 120 -12.53 -14.07 11.04
N GLU A 121 -12.57 -15.40 11.23
CA GLU A 121 -11.77 -16.35 10.43
C GLU A 121 -12.00 -16.18 8.93
N LYS A 122 -13.25 -15.83 8.55
CA LYS A 122 -13.68 -15.59 7.18
C LYS A 122 -14.63 -14.40 7.15
N ALA A 123 -14.26 -13.36 6.40
CA ALA A 123 -15.20 -12.33 5.93
C ALA A 123 -16.09 -12.91 4.82
N ASP A 124 -17.38 -12.52 4.82
CA ASP A 124 -18.28 -12.70 3.68
C ASP A 124 -17.83 -11.78 2.54
N VAL A 125 -17.64 -12.36 1.35
CA VAL A 125 -17.02 -11.68 0.20
C VAL A 125 -18.03 -11.06 -0.76
N PHE A 126 -19.33 -11.14 -0.42
CA PHE A 126 -20.42 -10.40 -1.06
C PHE A 126 -21.34 -9.81 0.02
N ALA A 127 -20.74 -9.12 0.99
CA ALA A 127 -21.47 -8.55 2.10
C ALA A 127 -22.36 -7.39 1.62
N THR A 128 -23.58 -7.31 2.13
CA THR A 128 -24.52 -6.24 1.80
C THR A 128 -24.71 -5.30 2.99
N GLY A 129 -24.54 -4.00 2.79
CA GLY A 129 -24.83 -3.01 3.83
C GLY A 129 -24.05 -1.71 3.65
N ALA A 130 -23.90 -0.97 4.75
CA ALA A 130 -23.08 0.24 4.81
C ALA A 130 -21.93 0.03 5.81
N VAL A 131 -20.75 0.55 5.48
CA VAL A 131 -19.58 0.49 6.37
C VAL A 131 -19.84 1.31 7.63
N ALA A 132 -19.94 0.65 8.79
CA ALA A 132 -20.34 1.26 10.05
C ALA A 132 -19.33 2.27 10.64
N SER A 133 -18.08 2.26 10.19
CA SER A 133 -17.04 3.19 10.67
C SER A 133 -16.04 3.55 9.57
N ARG A 134 -15.61 4.81 9.52
CA ARG A 134 -14.60 5.26 8.54
C ARG A 134 -13.20 4.98 9.06
N SER A 135 -12.37 4.36 8.23
CA SER A 135 -10.93 4.27 8.50
C SER A 135 -10.25 5.59 8.15
N PHE A 136 -9.21 5.96 8.89
CA PHE A 136 -8.37 7.11 8.54
C PHE A 136 -7.36 6.79 7.43
N ALA A 137 -6.97 5.53 7.28
CA ALA A 137 -6.00 5.06 6.28
C ALA A 137 -6.34 3.65 5.79
N ASP A 138 -5.86 3.29 4.60
CA ASP A 138 -5.90 1.93 4.08
C ASP A 138 -4.65 1.14 4.49
N PRO A 139 -4.70 -0.20 4.58
CA PRO A 139 -3.52 -1.01 4.89
C PRO A 139 -2.38 -0.75 3.89
N THR A 140 -1.23 -0.32 4.42
CA THR A 140 -0.08 0.20 3.65
C THR A 140 0.39 -0.72 2.51
N PHE A 141 0.33 -2.04 2.71
CA PHE A 141 0.78 -3.06 1.74
C PHE A 141 -0.39 -3.87 1.13
N LEU A 142 -1.60 -3.31 1.06
CA LEU A 142 -2.82 -3.98 0.55
C LEU A 142 -2.60 -4.74 -0.76
N VAL A 143 -2.19 -4.03 -1.82
CA VAL A 143 -2.02 -4.62 -3.17
C VAL A 143 -0.91 -5.69 -3.17
N PRO A 144 0.31 -5.42 -2.64
CA PRO A 144 1.34 -6.47 -2.46
C PRO A 144 0.86 -7.72 -1.70
N ALA A 145 0.05 -7.56 -0.65
CA ALA A 145 -0.47 -8.68 0.14
C ALA A 145 -1.48 -9.54 -0.65
N VAL A 146 -2.35 -8.91 -1.43
CA VAL A 146 -3.28 -9.62 -2.33
C VAL A 146 -2.50 -10.38 -3.41
N ILE A 147 -1.51 -9.73 -4.05
CA ILE A 147 -0.63 -10.38 -5.05
C ILE A 147 0.05 -11.64 -4.46
N GLU A 148 0.59 -11.52 -3.24
CA GLU A 148 1.27 -12.62 -2.55
C GLU A 148 0.33 -13.78 -2.24
N ALA A 149 -0.85 -13.50 -1.65
CA ALA A 149 -1.84 -14.52 -1.33
C ALA A 149 -2.37 -15.26 -2.58
N LEU A 150 -2.63 -14.52 -3.67
CA LEU A 150 -3.08 -15.12 -4.93
C LEU A 150 -1.99 -16.01 -5.57
N ARG A 151 -0.71 -15.70 -5.40
CA ARG A 151 0.40 -16.54 -5.87
C ARG A 151 0.72 -17.74 -4.99
N SER A 152 0.45 -17.63 -3.69
CA SER A 152 0.49 -18.78 -2.79
C SER A 152 -0.58 -19.83 -3.18
N CYS A 153 -1.71 -19.40 -3.74
CA CYS A 153 -2.74 -20.29 -4.28
C CYS A 153 -2.32 -20.90 -5.64
N THR A 154 -2.28 -22.23 -5.74
CA THR A 154 -1.92 -22.96 -6.97
C THR A 154 -2.89 -22.71 -8.13
N GLN A 155 -4.18 -22.46 -7.85
CA GLN A 155 -5.20 -22.19 -8.86
C GLN A 155 -5.03 -20.83 -9.55
N TYR A 156 -4.50 -19.84 -8.84
CA TYR A 156 -4.41 -18.46 -9.33
C TYR A 156 -2.98 -18.00 -9.66
N ARG A 157 -1.94 -18.69 -9.18
CA ARG A 157 -0.52 -18.33 -9.39
C ARG A 157 -0.17 -17.88 -10.82
N GLU A 158 -0.41 -18.75 -11.80
CA GLU A 158 -0.07 -18.48 -13.21
C GLU A 158 -1.02 -17.47 -13.89
N ARG A 159 -2.09 -17.07 -13.20
CA ARG A 159 -3.06 -16.05 -13.65
C ARG A 159 -2.71 -14.66 -13.11
N VAL A 160 -1.81 -14.51 -12.13
CA VAL A 160 -1.42 -13.21 -11.53
C VAL A 160 -0.27 -12.57 -12.29
N LEU A 161 -0.59 -11.69 -13.23
CA LEU A 161 0.36 -11.08 -14.16
C LEU A 161 0.68 -9.63 -13.75
N MET A 162 1.97 -9.31 -13.61
CA MET A 162 2.42 -7.92 -13.43
C MET A 162 2.82 -7.37 -14.80
N VAL A 163 2.31 -6.18 -15.15
CA VAL A 163 2.45 -5.65 -16.51
C VAL A 163 3.37 -4.43 -16.57
N PRO A 164 4.12 -4.21 -17.66
CA PRO A 164 4.97 -3.03 -17.81
C PRO A 164 4.11 -1.80 -18.20
N GLY A 165 3.22 -1.41 -17.30
CA GLY A 165 2.21 -0.37 -17.48
C GLY A 165 1.12 -0.46 -16.40
N GLU A 166 -0.04 0.12 -16.70
CA GLU A 166 -1.24 0.05 -15.85
C GLU A 166 -2.10 -1.18 -16.22
N ALA A 167 -2.75 -1.77 -15.21
CA ALA A 167 -3.53 -3.00 -15.37
C ALA A 167 -4.76 -2.83 -16.29
N ASP A 168 -5.40 -1.66 -16.25
CA ASP A 168 -6.58 -1.30 -17.03
C ASP A 168 -6.38 -1.49 -18.54
N THR A 169 -5.26 -0.99 -19.06
CA THR A 169 -4.91 -0.94 -20.47
C THR A 169 -4.53 -2.35 -20.97
N PHE A 170 -3.97 -3.18 -20.09
CA PHE A 170 -3.71 -4.59 -20.38
C PHE A 170 -4.98 -5.45 -20.32
N CYS A 171 -5.92 -5.16 -19.40
CA CYS A 171 -7.26 -5.77 -19.40
C CYS A 171 -7.99 -5.46 -20.71
N ALA A 172 -8.03 -4.18 -21.10
CA ALA A 172 -8.66 -3.74 -22.34
C ALA A 172 -8.09 -4.45 -23.57
N ARG A 173 -6.76 -4.46 -23.71
CA ARG A 173 -6.08 -5.14 -24.83
C ARG A 173 -6.34 -6.64 -24.86
N HIS A 174 -6.47 -7.30 -23.71
CA HIS A 174 -6.78 -8.73 -23.66
C HIS A 174 -8.19 -9.02 -24.20
N VAL A 175 -9.20 -8.28 -23.75
CA VAL A 175 -10.58 -8.53 -24.21
C VAL A 175 -10.82 -8.05 -25.63
N LEU A 176 -10.09 -7.03 -26.10
CA LEU A 176 -10.11 -6.63 -27.52
C LEU A 176 -9.67 -7.77 -28.46
N SER A 177 -8.70 -8.61 -28.04
CA SER A 177 -8.24 -9.74 -28.84
C SER A 177 -9.05 -11.04 -28.65
N SER A 178 -9.67 -11.20 -27.49
CA SER A 178 -10.19 -12.50 -27.02
C SER A 178 -11.68 -12.51 -26.65
N GLY A 179 -12.34 -11.35 -26.63
CA GLY A 179 -13.68 -11.16 -26.07
C GLY A 179 -13.74 -11.34 -24.55
N GLY A 180 -14.96 -11.53 -24.04
CA GLY A 180 -15.23 -11.78 -22.62
C GLY A 180 -15.54 -10.52 -21.81
N LEU A 181 -15.17 -10.56 -20.52
CA LEU A 181 -15.48 -9.53 -19.54
C LEU A 181 -14.24 -8.92 -18.89
N VAL A 182 -14.30 -7.63 -18.56
CA VAL A 182 -13.35 -6.99 -17.64
C VAL A 182 -14.03 -6.72 -16.31
N LEU A 183 -13.46 -7.24 -15.21
CA LEU A 183 -13.90 -6.95 -13.84
C LEU A 183 -13.00 -5.85 -13.25
N THR A 184 -13.57 -4.70 -12.89
CA THR A 184 -12.82 -3.51 -12.41
C THR A 184 -13.64 -2.67 -11.42
N SER A 185 -13.05 -1.61 -10.85
CA SER A 185 -13.76 -0.48 -10.23
C SER A 185 -13.53 0.84 -10.98
N ASP A 186 -12.62 0.90 -11.97
CA ASP A 186 -12.34 2.12 -12.71
C ASP A 186 -13.30 2.29 -13.89
N SER A 187 -14.00 3.42 -13.92
CA SER A 187 -14.97 3.74 -14.97
C SER A 187 -14.32 4.04 -16.32
N ASP A 188 -13.04 4.42 -16.30
CA ASP A 188 -12.29 4.77 -17.50
C ASP A 188 -12.11 3.57 -18.45
N LEU A 189 -12.20 2.35 -17.93
CA LEU A 189 -12.19 1.12 -18.73
C LEU A 189 -13.32 1.06 -19.78
N LEU A 190 -14.44 1.78 -19.57
CA LEU A 190 -15.51 1.94 -20.58
C LEU A 190 -15.12 2.79 -21.80
N VAL A 191 -14.00 3.50 -21.72
CA VAL A 191 -13.50 4.45 -22.74
C VAL A 191 -12.39 3.82 -23.60
N HIS A 192 -11.76 2.74 -23.13
CA HIS A 192 -10.83 1.96 -23.93
C HIS A 192 -11.52 1.24 -25.09
N GLU A 193 -10.74 0.90 -26.11
CA GLU A 193 -11.20 0.04 -27.20
C GLU A 193 -11.33 -1.42 -26.71
N LEU A 194 -12.58 -1.87 -26.49
CA LEU A 194 -12.90 -3.21 -25.96
C LEU A 194 -13.52 -4.17 -26.99
N GLY A 195 -13.81 -3.70 -28.21
CA GLY A 195 -14.56 -4.47 -29.21
C GLY A 195 -15.99 -4.78 -28.73
N ASP A 196 -16.37 -6.05 -28.78
CA ASP A 196 -17.67 -6.55 -28.31
C ASP A 196 -17.67 -6.98 -26.81
N ALA A 197 -16.55 -6.81 -26.09
CA ALA A 197 -16.45 -7.17 -24.68
C ALA A 197 -17.26 -6.22 -23.77
N GLU A 198 -17.62 -6.70 -22.58
CA GLU A 198 -18.33 -5.89 -21.57
C GLU A 198 -17.47 -5.61 -20.34
N VAL A 199 -17.74 -4.49 -19.67
CA VAL A 199 -17.18 -4.14 -18.36
C VAL A 199 -18.20 -4.45 -17.27
N VAL A 200 -17.75 -5.05 -16.18
CA VAL A 200 -18.53 -5.29 -14.97
C VAL A 200 -17.81 -4.62 -13.80
N PHE A 201 -18.51 -3.72 -13.08
CA PHE A 201 -17.94 -3.11 -11.89
C PHE A 201 -18.10 -4.03 -10.67
N PHE A 202 -17.07 -4.17 -9.84
CA PHE A 202 -17.13 -5.03 -8.64
C PHE A 202 -18.30 -4.68 -7.71
N ARG A 203 -18.61 -3.39 -7.53
CA ARG A 203 -19.77 -2.92 -6.75
C ARG A 203 -21.13 -3.37 -7.28
N ASP A 204 -21.19 -3.73 -8.57
CA ASP A 204 -22.40 -4.17 -9.26
C ASP A 204 -22.51 -5.71 -9.28
N ILE A 205 -21.56 -6.43 -8.65
CA ILE A 205 -21.56 -7.90 -8.48
C ILE A 205 -22.17 -8.25 -7.11
N GLN A 206 -23.23 -9.05 -7.09
CA GLN A 206 -23.99 -9.36 -5.87
C GLN A 206 -24.45 -10.82 -5.82
N ARG A 207 -24.32 -11.47 -4.66
CA ARG A 207 -24.83 -12.81 -4.40
C ARG A 207 -26.32 -12.75 -4.04
N ARG A 208 -27.18 -13.44 -4.80
CA ARG A 208 -28.60 -13.63 -4.49
C ARG A 208 -28.84 -14.90 -3.65
N ALA A 209 -30.06 -15.04 -3.15
CA ALA A 209 -30.55 -16.28 -2.53
C ALA A 209 -30.30 -17.49 -3.47
N GLY A 210 -29.83 -18.60 -2.90
CA GLY A 210 -29.45 -19.79 -3.68
C GLY A 210 -28.04 -19.75 -4.29
N SER A 211 -27.15 -18.88 -3.80
CA SER A 211 -25.73 -18.79 -4.21
C SER A 211 -25.47 -18.40 -5.67
N ALA A 212 -26.50 -17.96 -6.40
CA ALA A 212 -26.32 -17.38 -7.73
C ALA A 212 -25.72 -15.97 -7.62
N ILE A 213 -24.74 -15.65 -8.47
CA ILE A 213 -24.14 -14.31 -8.55
C ILE A 213 -24.73 -13.57 -9.74
N LEU A 214 -25.18 -12.34 -9.52
CA LEU A 214 -25.56 -11.41 -10.57
C LEU A 214 -24.48 -10.33 -10.73
N CYS A 215 -24.39 -9.75 -11.93
CA CYS A 215 -23.59 -8.57 -12.23
C CYS A 215 -24.41 -7.51 -12.98
N GLY A 216 -24.08 -6.24 -12.77
CA GLY A 216 -24.38 -5.17 -13.72
C GLY A 216 -23.31 -5.13 -14.82
N SER A 217 -23.73 -5.29 -16.09
CA SER A 217 -22.82 -5.35 -17.24
C SER A 217 -23.02 -4.20 -18.23
N TYR A 218 -21.91 -3.62 -18.67
CA TYR A 218 -21.82 -2.43 -19.51
C TYR A 218 -21.06 -2.77 -20.79
N GLY A 219 -21.77 -3.01 -21.89
CA GLY A 219 -21.17 -3.19 -23.22
C GLY A 219 -21.00 -1.84 -23.93
N PRO A 220 -19.78 -1.33 -24.17
CA PRO A 220 -19.55 0.01 -24.74
C PRO A 220 -20.30 0.25 -26.05
N LYS A 221 -20.24 -0.72 -26.96
CA LYS A 221 -20.94 -0.70 -28.26
C LYS A 221 -22.47 -0.55 -28.11
N ARG A 222 -23.08 -1.37 -27.24
CA ARG A 222 -24.52 -1.30 -26.91
C ARG A 222 -24.92 0.04 -26.29
N ILE A 223 -24.02 0.65 -25.53
CA ILE A 223 -24.22 1.98 -24.94
C ILE A 223 -24.20 3.04 -26.05
N CYS A 224 -23.20 3.03 -26.95
CA CYS A 224 -23.16 3.91 -28.12
C CYS A 224 -24.43 3.80 -28.99
N GLU A 225 -24.87 2.57 -29.31
CA GLU A 225 -26.09 2.30 -30.08
C GLU A 225 -27.33 2.93 -29.43
N LYS A 226 -27.53 2.73 -28.11
CA LYS A 226 -28.64 3.33 -27.35
C LYS A 226 -28.57 4.86 -27.26
N LEU A 227 -27.38 5.44 -27.38
CA LEU A 227 -27.13 6.89 -27.35
C LEU A 227 -27.13 7.54 -28.74
N GLY A 228 -27.28 6.76 -29.81
CA GLY A 228 -27.15 7.25 -31.19
C GLY A 228 -25.74 7.79 -31.49
N GLN A 229 -24.71 7.28 -30.82
CA GLN A 229 -23.30 7.67 -31.00
C GLN A 229 -22.55 6.63 -31.84
N PRO A 230 -21.43 7.00 -32.51
CA PRO A 230 -20.60 6.05 -33.26
C PRO A 230 -20.09 4.91 -32.37
N SER A 231 -20.20 3.67 -32.85
CA SER A 231 -19.82 2.47 -32.07
C SER A 231 -18.34 2.39 -31.71
N SER A 232 -17.43 3.01 -32.47
CA SER A 232 -15.98 3.00 -32.23
C SER A 232 -15.52 4.06 -31.22
N ASP A 233 -15.91 5.32 -31.44
CA ASP A 233 -15.35 6.48 -30.73
C ASP A 233 -16.40 7.28 -29.92
N GLY A 234 -17.67 6.88 -29.96
CA GLY A 234 -18.78 7.60 -29.33
C GLY A 234 -18.60 7.79 -27.83
N LEU A 235 -18.13 6.75 -27.11
CA LEU A 235 -17.84 6.85 -25.68
C LEU A 235 -16.56 7.64 -25.38
N VAL A 236 -15.57 7.66 -26.26
CA VAL A 236 -14.38 8.52 -26.14
C VAL A 236 -14.78 10.00 -26.26
N ARG A 237 -15.62 10.33 -27.24
CA ARG A 237 -16.18 11.68 -27.41
C ARG A 237 -17.03 12.11 -26.21
N LEU A 238 -17.90 11.23 -25.71
CA LEU A 238 -18.76 11.46 -24.54
C LEU A 238 -17.93 11.67 -23.28
N ALA A 239 -16.95 10.81 -23.03
CA ALA A 239 -16.05 10.88 -21.89
C ALA A 239 -15.22 12.18 -21.87
N TYR A 240 -14.75 12.63 -23.03
CA TYR A 240 -14.04 13.90 -23.16
C TYR A 240 -14.91 15.11 -22.79
N GLU A 241 -16.13 15.21 -23.32
CA GLU A 241 -17.03 16.32 -22.99
C GLU A 241 -17.55 16.23 -21.54
N GLN A 242 -17.72 15.02 -20.99
CA GLN A 242 -17.98 14.79 -19.56
C GLN A 242 -16.81 15.26 -18.67
N LYS A 243 -15.56 15.05 -19.09
CA LYS A 243 -14.34 15.54 -18.39
C LYS A 243 -14.25 17.06 -18.43
N ARG A 244 -14.64 17.70 -19.53
CA ARG A 244 -14.71 19.18 -19.67
C ARG A 244 -15.87 19.81 -18.92
N SER A 245 -17.00 19.11 -18.79
CA SER A 245 -18.20 19.59 -18.07
C SER A 245 -18.72 18.54 -17.06
N PRO A 246 -18.05 18.35 -15.91
CA PRO A 246 -18.39 17.31 -14.91
C PRO A 246 -19.84 17.28 -14.43
N HIS A 247 -20.54 18.41 -14.46
CA HIS A 247 -21.92 18.56 -13.97
C HIS A 247 -22.96 18.73 -15.08
N ALA A 248 -22.58 18.52 -16.35
CA ALA A 248 -23.53 18.54 -17.46
C ALA A 248 -24.43 17.31 -17.44
N SER A 249 -25.71 17.51 -17.77
CA SER A 249 -26.65 16.40 -18.02
C SER A 249 -26.27 15.63 -19.30
N MET A 250 -26.69 14.36 -19.40
CA MET A 250 -26.51 13.54 -20.61
C MET A 250 -26.95 14.27 -21.89
N ALA A 251 -28.09 14.99 -21.86
CA ALA A 251 -28.58 15.74 -23.02
C ALA A 251 -27.73 16.99 -23.36
N GLN A 252 -26.98 17.55 -22.42
CA GLN A 252 -25.97 18.58 -22.72
C GLN A 252 -24.70 17.94 -23.30
N ILE A 253 -24.23 16.82 -22.73
CA ILE A 253 -23.05 16.10 -23.20
C ILE A 253 -23.24 15.60 -24.64
N LEU A 254 -24.38 14.97 -24.96
CA LEU A 254 -24.67 14.50 -26.32
C LEU A 254 -24.74 15.65 -27.34
N ARG A 255 -25.29 16.82 -26.96
CA ARG A 255 -25.26 18.02 -27.82
C ARG A 255 -23.83 18.52 -28.06
N ALA A 256 -22.97 18.46 -27.05
CA ALA A 256 -21.55 18.78 -27.22
C ALA A 256 -20.83 17.76 -28.11
N CYS A 257 -21.15 16.46 -27.98
CA CYS A 257 -20.59 15.40 -28.83
C CYS A 257 -20.88 15.63 -30.32
N SER A 258 -22.11 16.02 -30.66
CA SER A 258 -22.55 16.38 -32.01
C SER A 258 -22.09 17.76 -32.49
N SER A 259 -21.49 18.57 -31.62
CA SER A 259 -20.93 19.88 -31.97
C SER A 259 -19.48 19.77 -32.42
N ALA A 260 -19.00 20.76 -33.18
CA ALA A 260 -17.62 20.84 -33.63
C ALA A 260 -16.61 20.81 -32.46
N LEU A 261 -15.46 20.16 -32.68
CA LEU A 261 -14.37 20.09 -31.71
C LEU A 261 -13.70 21.45 -31.56
N LEU A 262 -13.77 22.04 -30.35
CA LEU A 262 -13.14 23.34 -30.06
C LEU A 262 -11.64 23.24 -29.75
N HIS A 263 -11.18 22.10 -29.22
CA HIS A 263 -9.78 21.87 -28.86
C HIS A 263 -9.33 20.50 -29.37
N GLU A 264 -9.02 20.41 -30.67
CA GLU A 264 -8.63 19.16 -31.31
C GLU A 264 -7.36 18.54 -30.69
N ASN A 265 -6.38 19.37 -30.31
CA ASN A 265 -5.14 18.90 -29.67
C ASN A 265 -5.39 18.26 -28.28
N GLU A 266 -6.23 18.88 -27.45
CA GLU A 266 -6.61 18.34 -26.14
C GLU A 266 -7.40 17.03 -26.29
N TYR A 267 -8.29 16.96 -27.29
CA TYR A 267 -9.03 15.74 -27.61
C TYR A 267 -8.12 14.63 -28.15
N ALA A 268 -7.16 14.95 -29.01
CA ALA A 268 -6.18 13.99 -29.52
C ALA A 268 -5.29 13.44 -28.40
N GLN A 269 -4.84 14.30 -27.48
CA GLN A 269 -4.12 13.88 -26.28
C GLN A 269 -4.98 12.96 -25.40
N PHE A 270 -6.23 13.35 -25.12
CA PHE A 270 -7.18 12.51 -24.37
C PHE A 270 -7.40 11.14 -25.03
N CYS A 271 -7.59 11.09 -26.36
CA CYS A 271 -7.75 9.84 -27.09
C CYS A 271 -6.51 8.93 -27.01
N SER A 272 -5.31 9.51 -26.92
CA SER A 272 -4.07 8.73 -26.84
C SER A 272 -3.93 7.93 -25.54
N GLU A 273 -4.54 8.39 -24.44
CA GLU A 273 -4.61 7.68 -23.15
C GLU A 273 -5.36 6.34 -23.29
N TYR A 274 -6.38 6.27 -24.15
CA TYR A 274 -7.30 5.11 -24.24
C TYR A 274 -7.04 4.18 -25.44
N ARG A 275 -6.26 4.62 -26.45
CA ARG A 275 -5.97 3.87 -27.70
C ARG A 275 -4.71 2.99 -27.63
N GLY A 276 -4.17 2.72 -26.44
CA GLY A 276 -3.17 1.67 -26.21
C GLY A 276 -1.78 1.89 -26.81
N SER A 277 -1.43 3.12 -27.22
CA SER A 277 -0.15 3.43 -27.87
C SER A 277 1.08 3.20 -26.98
N GLU A 278 0.96 3.37 -25.66
CA GLU A 278 2.07 3.26 -24.72
C GLU A 278 2.62 1.83 -24.58
N ILE A 279 1.77 0.80 -24.69
CA ILE A 279 2.17 -0.61 -24.51
C ILE A 279 3.22 -1.05 -25.55
N ARG A 280 3.25 -0.43 -26.73
CA ARG A 280 4.25 -0.76 -27.77
C ARG A 280 5.66 -0.26 -27.45
N GLN A 281 5.83 0.65 -26.49
CA GLN A 281 7.12 1.25 -26.17
C GLN A 281 7.78 0.62 -24.92
N LEU A 282 6.98 0.08 -23.99
CA LEU A 282 7.46 -0.52 -22.74
C LEU A 282 7.81 -2.00 -22.91
N SER A 283 8.80 -2.27 -23.75
CA SER A 283 9.41 -3.60 -23.87
C SER A 283 10.16 -3.96 -22.58
N LEU A 284 9.75 -5.06 -21.94
CA LEU A 284 10.56 -5.68 -20.87
C LEU A 284 11.87 -6.23 -21.46
N PRO A 285 12.96 -6.29 -20.68
CA PRO A 285 14.16 -7.04 -21.09
C PRO A 285 13.76 -8.49 -21.34
N THR A 286 13.91 -8.96 -22.59
CA THR A 286 13.39 -10.25 -23.10
C THR A 286 14.17 -11.49 -22.61
N ALA A 287 14.69 -11.43 -21.39
CA ALA A 287 15.36 -12.52 -20.71
C ALA A 287 14.48 -12.97 -19.55
N ALA A 288 13.90 -14.16 -19.69
CA ALA A 288 12.97 -14.79 -18.75
C ALA A 288 13.38 -14.57 -17.29
N GLY A 289 12.52 -13.89 -16.53
CA GLY A 289 12.88 -13.39 -15.20
C GLY A 289 11.71 -12.99 -14.31
N PRO A 290 12.00 -12.42 -13.12
CA PRO A 290 11.00 -12.14 -12.09
C PRO A 290 9.85 -11.22 -12.50
N LEU A 291 10.06 -10.39 -13.52
CA LEU A 291 9.07 -9.49 -14.11
C LEU A 291 8.03 -10.26 -14.96
N GLU A 292 8.47 -11.24 -15.77
CA GLU A 292 7.57 -12.07 -16.60
C GLU A 292 6.80 -13.09 -15.75
N ASN A 293 7.47 -13.69 -14.76
CA ASN A 293 6.80 -14.48 -13.70
C ASN A 293 5.97 -13.59 -12.74
N GLY A 294 5.94 -12.28 -12.99
CA GLY A 294 5.23 -11.24 -12.24
C GLY A 294 5.62 -11.05 -10.76
N SER A 295 6.45 -11.94 -10.21
CA SER A 295 6.79 -12.16 -8.79
C SER A 295 7.20 -10.95 -7.94
N LEU A 296 7.41 -9.79 -8.56
CA LEU A 296 7.84 -8.56 -7.89
C LEU A 296 6.72 -7.87 -7.11
N ASP A 297 7.13 -6.96 -6.23
CA ASP A 297 6.28 -5.90 -5.71
C ASP A 297 6.08 -4.81 -6.79
N PRO A 298 4.86 -4.25 -6.94
CA PRO A 298 4.57 -3.19 -7.92
C PRO A 298 5.57 -2.02 -7.91
N ARG A 299 6.07 -1.63 -6.73
CA ARG A 299 7.02 -0.51 -6.61
C ARG A 299 8.41 -0.87 -7.11
N LEU A 300 8.85 -2.11 -6.90
CA LEU A 300 10.13 -2.57 -7.39
C LEU A 300 10.08 -2.80 -8.90
N ALA A 301 8.97 -3.34 -9.42
CA ALA A 301 8.76 -3.45 -10.86
C ALA A 301 8.82 -2.07 -11.54
N GLU A 302 8.11 -1.07 -10.98
CA GLU A 302 8.13 0.28 -11.54
C GLU A 302 9.52 0.91 -11.50
N LEU A 303 10.26 0.72 -10.40
CA LEU A 303 11.63 1.18 -10.29
C LEU A 303 12.57 0.47 -11.29
N ALA A 304 12.43 -0.84 -11.44
CA ALA A 304 13.24 -1.65 -12.35
C ALA A 304 12.96 -1.35 -13.84
N ILE A 305 11.74 -0.93 -14.17
CA ILE A 305 11.33 -0.43 -15.49
C ILE A 305 11.89 0.99 -15.72
N GLN A 306 11.67 1.93 -14.79
CA GLN A 306 12.23 3.29 -14.88
C GLN A 306 13.75 3.27 -15.10
N LEU A 307 14.49 2.50 -14.28
CA LEU A 307 15.94 2.38 -14.40
C LEU A 307 16.38 1.67 -15.69
N HIS A 308 15.55 0.79 -16.26
CA HIS A 308 15.85 0.18 -17.55
C HIS A 308 15.66 1.17 -18.70
N SER A 309 14.51 1.87 -18.74
CA SER A 309 14.19 2.87 -19.76
C SER A 309 15.09 4.11 -19.71
N ALA A 310 15.68 4.42 -18.55
CA ALA A 310 16.62 5.52 -18.39
C ALA A 310 18.09 5.15 -18.68
N SER A 311 18.46 3.86 -18.84
CA SER A 311 19.88 3.48 -18.96
C SER A 311 20.53 4.11 -20.20
N GLY A 312 21.69 4.76 -20.00
CA GLY A 312 22.37 5.56 -21.04
C GLY A 312 21.82 6.98 -21.26
N ILE A 313 20.78 7.38 -20.52
CA ILE A 313 20.23 8.75 -20.48
C ILE A 313 20.34 9.25 -19.04
N ALA A 314 20.89 10.44 -18.81
CA ALA A 314 20.93 11.00 -17.46
C ALA A 314 19.50 11.19 -16.93
N GLY A 315 19.12 10.42 -15.90
CA GLY A 315 17.72 10.27 -15.51
C GLY A 315 17.54 9.82 -14.07
N ASP A 316 16.71 10.55 -13.34
CA ASP A 316 16.30 10.22 -11.97
C ASP A 316 15.07 9.28 -12.00
N ALA A 317 15.20 8.07 -11.44
CA ALA A 317 14.09 7.16 -11.21
C ALA A 317 13.38 7.50 -9.89
N HIS A 318 12.05 7.41 -9.87
CA HIS A 318 11.23 7.85 -8.74
C HIS A 318 10.71 6.64 -7.94
N MET A 319 11.00 6.60 -6.63
CA MET A 319 10.51 5.56 -5.73
C MET A 319 9.49 6.13 -4.73
N PHE A 320 8.22 5.78 -4.92
CA PHE A 320 7.10 6.25 -4.10
C PHE A 320 6.82 5.27 -2.96
N LEU A 321 7.51 5.43 -1.83
CA LEU A 321 7.33 4.60 -0.64
C LEU A 321 5.94 4.85 -0.03
N PRO A 322 5.23 3.79 0.40
CA PRO A 322 3.86 3.96 0.90
C PRO A 322 3.86 4.65 2.26
N VAL A 323 2.84 5.46 2.52
CA VAL A 323 2.66 6.12 3.83
C VAL A 323 2.26 5.06 4.85
N LEU A 324 3.09 4.91 5.88
CA LEU A 324 2.82 4.08 7.05
C LEU A 324 1.95 4.86 8.05
N THR A 325 1.19 4.16 8.89
CA THR A 325 0.57 4.82 10.05
C THR A 325 1.64 5.05 11.11
N GLU A 326 2.22 6.24 11.11
CA GLU A 326 3.38 6.62 11.91
C GLU A 326 3.18 7.96 12.63
N ASN A 327 4.02 8.30 13.62
CA ASN A 327 3.98 9.62 14.28
C ASN A 327 4.47 10.74 13.32
N PRO A 328 3.61 11.71 12.92
CA PRO A 328 4.00 12.80 12.02
C PRO A 328 5.00 13.79 12.62
N ALA A 329 5.10 13.89 13.95
CA ALA A 329 6.02 14.78 14.65
C ALA A 329 7.47 14.25 14.71
N ARG A 330 7.70 12.98 14.33
CA ARG A 330 9.03 12.37 14.19
C ARG A 330 9.49 12.43 12.73
N GLY A 331 10.71 11.97 12.45
CA GLY A 331 11.14 11.66 11.07
C GLY A 331 10.22 10.63 10.40
N SER A 332 10.42 10.31 9.13
CA SER A 332 9.65 9.22 8.51
C SER A 332 10.25 7.86 8.87
N ALA A 333 9.40 6.88 9.15
CA ALA A 333 9.77 5.50 9.47
C ALA A 333 10.70 4.83 8.44
N TRP A 334 10.63 5.29 7.18
CA TRP A 334 11.54 4.87 6.09
C TRP A 334 12.99 5.35 6.23
N GLU A 335 13.31 6.21 7.20
CA GLU A 335 14.65 6.80 7.38
C GLU A 335 15.72 5.77 7.72
N HIS A 336 15.48 4.93 8.73
CA HIS A 336 16.51 4.00 9.23
C HIS A 336 16.68 2.79 8.31
N SER A 337 15.66 2.43 7.53
CA SER A 337 15.76 1.37 6.52
C SER A 337 16.34 1.84 5.18
N THR A 338 16.82 3.09 5.07
CA THR A 338 17.44 3.62 3.83
C THR A 338 18.66 2.79 3.41
N VAL A 339 19.49 2.32 4.36
CA VAL A 339 20.69 1.52 4.10
C VAL A 339 20.40 0.17 3.41
N VAL A 340 19.33 -0.51 3.82
CA VAL A 340 18.86 -1.73 3.16
C VAL A 340 18.39 -1.44 1.73
N ARG A 341 17.79 -0.27 1.49
CA ARG A 341 17.36 0.15 0.14
C ARG A 341 18.51 0.66 -0.73
N GLN A 342 19.57 1.24 -0.16
CA GLN A 342 20.79 1.56 -0.90
C GLN A 342 21.41 0.29 -1.51
N LEU A 343 21.45 -0.83 -0.77
CA LEU A 343 21.80 -2.15 -1.33
C LEU A 343 20.81 -2.57 -2.44
N ALA A 344 19.50 -2.44 -2.23
CA ALA A 344 18.51 -2.84 -3.25
C ALA A 344 18.63 -2.02 -4.55
N TYR A 345 18.92 -0.72 -4.45
CA TYR A 345 19.05 0.18 -5.60
C TYR A 345 20.39 0.01 -6.31
N SER A 346 21.50 -0.18 -5.59
CA SER A 346 22.82 -0.41 -6.22
C SER A 346 22.82 -1.66 -7.10
N LEU A 347 22.11 -2.71 -6.67
CA LEU A 347 21.86 -3.89 -7.50
C LEU A 347 21.13 -3.55 -8.80
N LEU A 348 20.00 -2.83 -8.73
CA LEU A 348 19.16 -2.51 -9.89
C LEU A 348 19.86 -1.56 -10.88
N ILE A 349 20.50 -0.51 -10.36
CA ILE A 349 21.30 0.45 -11.15
C ILE A 349 22.48 -0.28 -11.81
N GLY A 350 23.25 -1.05 -11.03
CA GLY A 350 24.50 -1.63 -11.50
C GLY A 350 25.61 -0.58 -11.60
N PRO A 351 26.49 -0.66 -12.61
CA PRO A 351 27.67 0.22 -12.71
C PRO A 351 27.39 1.58 -13.38
N ASP A 352 26.14 1.96 -13.64
CA ASP A 352 25.78 3.19 -14.35
C ASP A 352 25.74 4.40 -13.40
N PRO A 353 26.71 5.34 -13.44
CA PRO A 353 26.77 6.48 -12.52
C PRO A 353 25.79 7.60 -12.88
N ALA A 354 25.13 7.53 -14.04
CA ALA A 354 24.17 8.56 -14.50
C ALA A 354 22.75 8.35 -13.95
N LEU A 355 22.48 7.17 -13.37
CA LEU A 355 21.18 6.82 -12.77
C LEU A 355 21.16 7.09 -11.28
N ALA A 356 20.01 7.53 -10.77
CA ALA A 356 19.78 7.70 -9.34
C ALA A 356 18.33 7.42 -8.96
N VAL A 357 18.09 7.24 -7.65
CA VAL A 357 16.75 7.04 -7.10
C VAL A 357 16.36 8.23 -6.21
N LEU A 358 15.22 8.85 -6.55
CA LEU A 358 14.56 9.87 -5.76
C LEU A 358 13.42 9.25 -4.95
N GLU A 359 13.56 9.21 -3.62
CA GLU A 359 12.54 8.70 -2.72
C GLU A 359 11.50 9.76 -2.35
N PHE A 360 10.23 9.37 -2.48
CA PHE A 360 9.07 10.10 -1.96
C PHE A 360 8.52 9.28 -0.81
N ARG A 361 8.58 9.85 0.40
CA ARG A 361 8.14 9.23 1.65
C ARG A 361 6.82 9.90 2.07
N ARG A 362 6.83 10.66 3.18
CA ARG A 362 5.80 11.68 3.44
C ARG A 362 6.13 12.94 2.65
N ILE A 363 5.12 13.62 2.11
CA ILE A 363 5.29 14.88 1.36
C ILE A 363 4.36 15.98 1.89
N GLN A 364 4.79 17.24 1.70
CA GLN A 364 4.06 18.44 2.12
C GLN A 364 3.49 19.25 0.95
N SER A 365 3.99 19.05 -0.27
CA SER A 365 3.44 19.64 -1.48
C SER A 365 3.64 18.72 -2.69
N THR A 366 2.85 18.92 -3.74
CA THR A 366 3.00 18.23 -5.02
C THR A 366 4.24 18.66 -5.81
N SER A 367 4.87 19.79 -5.43
CA SER A 367 6.07 20.35 -6.05
C SER A 367 7.40 19.83 -5.48
N GLN A 368 7.37 19.01 -4.42
CA GLN A 368 8.59 18.42 -3.86
C GLN A 368 9.29 17.52 -4.89
N LYS A 369 10.62 17.58 -4.92
CA LYS A 369 11.46 16.83 -5.87
C LYS A 369 11.78 15.39 -5.45
N GLY A 370 11.46 15.01 -4.22
CA GLY A 370 11.93 13.75 -3.61
C GLY A 370 13.33 13.90 -3.02
N ARG A 371 13.79 12.87 -2.29
CA ARG A 371 15.14 12.82 -1.70
C ARG A 371 16.01 11.88 -2.50
N ARG A 372 17.12 12.38 -3.05
CA ARG A 372 18.16 11.54 -3.67
C ARG A 372 18.72 10.58 -2.63
N VAL A 373 18.84 9.32 -3.03
CA VAL A 373 19.50 8.28 -2.24
C VAL A 373 20.92 8.14 -2.77
N GLU A 374 21.88 8.67 -2.01
CA GLU A 374 23.29 8.53 -2.34
C GLU A 374 23.73 7.07 -2.20
N ILE A 375 24.60 6.61 -3.10
CA ILE A 375 25.07 5.23 -3.16
C ILE A 375 26.60 5.28 -3.26
N ASP A 376 27.27 5.06 -2.14
CA ASP A 376 28.72 4.92 -2.08
C ASP A 376 29.08 3.43 -1.93
N ASN A 377 29.92 2.92 -2.82
CA ASN A 377 30.28 1.51 -2.87
C ASN A 377 31.15 1.07 -1.67
N ALA A 378 31.96 1.96 -1.10
CA ALA A 378 32.79 1.64 0.07
C ALA A 378 31.94 1.54 1.33
N ASP A 379 31.06 2.52 1.56
CA ASP A 379 30.09 2.48 2.68
C ASP A 379 29.16 1.26 2.58
N LEU A 380 28.71 0.92 1.37
CA LEU A 380 27.85 -0.25 1.15
C LEU A 380 28.54 -1.58 1.44
N GLN A 381 29.83 -1.74 1.11
CA GLN A 381 30.57 -2.95 1.44
C GLN A 381 30.82 -3.07 2.95
N GLN A 382 31.12 -1.96 3.63
CA GLN A 382 31.20 -1.95 5.10
C GLN A 382 29.84 -2.31 5.73
N TYR A 383 28.75 -1.74 5.23
CA TYR A 383 27.40 -2.01 5.72
C TYR A 383 26.97 -3.47 5.48
N LEU A 384 27.30 -4.03 4.32
CA LEU A 384 27.02 -5.43 3.99
C LEU A 384 27.71 -6.39 4.98
N GLY A 385 28.99 -6.15 5.30
CA GLY A 385 29.70 -6.91 6.33
C GLY A 385 29.04 -6.80 7.71
N GLN A 386 28.65 -5.59 8.13
CA GLN A 386 27.94 -5.36 9.41
C GLN A 386 26.58 -6.06 9.47
N LEU A 387 25.83 -6.04 8.36
CA LEU A 387 24.55 -6.72 8.22
C LEU A 387 24.71 -8.25 8.30
N LEU A 388 25.72 -8.81 7.63
CA LEU A 388 26.03 -10.25 7.70
C LEU A 388 26.39 -10.70 9.12
N CYS A 389 27.24 -9.94 9.83
CA CYS A 389 27.55 -10.22 11.23
C CYS A 389 26.29 -10.20 12.11
N LEU A 390 25.43 -9.19 11.98
CA LEU A 390 24.19 -9.10 12.75
C LEU A 390 23.24 -10.27 12.45
N LEU A 391 23.08 -10.66 11.18
CA LEU A 391 22.28 -11.82 10.79
C LEU A 391 22.80 -13.12 11.42
N GLN A 392 24.13 -13.30 11.45
CA GLN A 392 24.77 -14.44 12.10
C GLN A 392 24.54 -14.42 13.62
N GLU A 393 24.82 -13.31 14.30
CA GLU A 393 24.66 -13.19 15.75
C GLU A 393 23.20 -13.39 16.20
N VAL A 394 22.24 -12.78 15.50
CA VAL A 394 20.81 -12.95 15.83
C VAL A 394 20.33 -14.38 15.58
N SER A 395 20.88 -15.11 14.60
CA SER A 395 20.53 -16.52 14.38
C SER A 395 20.90 -17.43 15.56
N VAL A 396 21.94 -17.08 16.33
CA VAL A 396 22.31 -17.79 17.57
C VAL A 396 21.33 -17.51 18.71
N ILE A 397 20.72 -16.32 18.73
CA ILE A 397 19.75 -15.89 19.74
C ILE A 397 18.37 -16.50 19.50
N SER A 398 17.91 -16.56 18.25
CA SER A 398 16.53 -16.92 17.89
C SER A 398 16.37 -18.39 17.52
N THR A 399 16.60 -19.29 18.46
CA THR A 399 16.76 -20.74 18.21
C THR A 399 15.53 -21.52 17.70
N ILE A 400 14.33 -20.92 17.60
CA ILE A 400 13.07 -21.67 17.32
C ILE A 400 12.06 -20.94 16.38
N ASP A 401 12.14 -19.62 16.14
CA ASP A 401 11.04 -18.86 15.50
C ASP A 401 11.53 -17.81 14.48
N GLU A 402 11.26 -18.04 13.19
CA GLU A 402 11.63 -17.16 12.07
C GLU A 402 11.04 -15.74 12.20
N SER A 403 9.82 -15.62 12.74
CA SER A 403 9.18 -14.31 12.94
C SER A 403 9.90 -13.50 14.03
N ARG A 404 10.49 -14.18 15.02
CA ARG A 404 11.34 -13.53 16.03
C ARG A 404 12.71 -13.18 15.50
N PHE A 405 13.33 -14.04 14.68
CA PHE A 405 14.61 -13.74 14.02
C PHE A 405 14.53 -12.39 13.29
N TRP A 406 13.56 -12.22 12.38
CA TRP A 406 13.44 -10.99 11.60
C TRP A 406 13.05 -9.76 12.41
N LEU A 407 12.24 -9.91 13.46
CA LEU A 407 11.98 -8.81 14.39
C LEU A 407 13.26 -8.35 15.10
N LEU A 408 14.07 -9.29 15.60
CA LEU A 408 15.32 -8.99 16.30
C LEU A 408 16.37 -8.39 15.36
N VAL A 409 16.48 -8.88 14.11
CA VAL A 409 17.32 -8.27 13.05
C VAL A 409 16.87 -6.82 12.78
N CYS A 410 15.57 -6.57 12.62
CA CYS A 410 15.06 -5.22 12.38
C CYS A 410 15.28 -4.28 13.57
N LEU A 411 15.14 -4.76 14.80
CA LEU A 411 15.47 -4.01 16.02
C LEU A 411 16.97 -3.71 16.11
N GLY A 412 17.83 -4.70 15.84
CA GLY A 412 19.28 -4.52 15.85
C GLY A 412 19.76 -3.49 14.85
N LEU A 413 19.22 -3.52 13.63
CA LEU A 413 19.53 -2.50 12.61
C LEU A 413 19.01 -1.11 12.99
N ASP A 414 17.82 -1.00 13.55
CA ASP A 414 17.31 0.30 14.05
C ASP A 414 18.22 0.87 15.17
N VAL A 415 18.75 0.02 16.06
CA VAL A 415 19.75 0.42 17.07
C VAL A 415 21.06 0.88 16.43
N VAL A 416 21.60 0.13 15.48
CA VAL A 416 22.86 0.48 14.79
C VAL A 416 22.70 1.79 14.03
N GLU A 417 21.62 1.96 13.27
CA GLU A 417 21.35 3.17 12.48
C GLU A 417 21.04 4.40 13.34
N CYS A 418 20.39 4.24 14.49
CA CYS A 418 20.24 5.31 15.47
C CYS A 418 21.59 5.73 16.05
N ARG A 419 22.43 4.77 16.46
CA ARG A 419 23.77 5.04 17.00
C ARG A 419 24.69 5.74 16.00
N ARG A 420 24.68 5.34 14.72
CA ARG A 420 25.41 6.03 13.63
C ARG A 420 25.01 7.50 13.42
N ARG A 421 23.92 7.95 14.06
CA ARG A 421 23.35 9.31 13.96
C ARG A 421 23.29 10.02 15.32
N ASP A 422 24.04 9.52 16.31
CA ASP A 422 24.07 9.99 17.70
C ASP A 422 22.67 10.06 18.36
N LYS A 423 21.85 9.04 18.11
CA LYS A 423 20.47 8.94 18.61
C LYS A 423 20.20 7.61 19.30
N GLU A 424 19.20 7.61 20.17
CA GLU A 424 18.63 6.39 20.73
C GLU A 424 17.56 5.79 19.78
N SER A 425 17.46 4.47 19.78
CA SER A 425 16.41 3.76 19.02
C SER A 425 15.09 3.78 19.78
N LEU A 426 14.06 4.34 19.13
CA LEU A 426 12.70 4.37 19.65
C LEU A 426 12.08 2.96 19.67
N ALA A 427 12.32 2.17 18.62
CA ALA A 427 11.82 0.81 18.54
C ALA A 427 12.41 -0.06 19.64
N TRP A 428 13.71 0.10 19.91
CA TRP A 428 14.40 -0.57 21.01
C TRP A 428 13.89 -0.11 22.39
N ALA A 429 13.77 1.20 22.62
CA ALA A 429 13.26 1.73 23.87
C ALA A 429 11.81 1.27 24.16
N ALA A 430 10.96 1.18 23.13
CA ALA A 430 9.62 0.63 23.23
C ALA A 430 9.62 -0.89 23.46
N PHE A 431 10.55 -1.63 22.85
CA PHE A 431 10.66 -3.08 22.97
C PHE A 431 11.14 -3.53 24.35
N ARG A 432 12.19 -2.90 24.90
CA ARG A 432 12.74 -3.17 26.26
C ARG A 432 11.70 -3.09 27.39
N GLN A 433 10.68 -2.26 27.21
CA GLN A 433 9.63 -2.08 28.21
C GLN A 433 8.70 -3.31 28.22
N VAL A 434 8.67 -4.05 29.33
CA VAL A 434 7.65 -5.08 29.57
C VAL A 434 6.26 -4.47 29.36
N ALA A 435 5.44 -5.11 28.52
CA ALA A 435 4.10 -4.61 28.22
C ALA A 435 3.20 -4.77 29.46
N LYS A 436 2.92 -3.67 30.15
CA LYS A 436 1.93 -3.64 31.24
C LYS A 436 0.60 -4.16 30.72
N SER A 437 -0.07 -5.04 31.47
CA SER A 437 -1.45 -5.44 31.17
C SER A 437 -2.30 -4.18 31.01
N PRO A 438 -3.02 -3.99 29.88
CA PRO A 438 -3.88 -2.84 29.74
C PRO A 438 -4.96 -2.92 30.82
N ALA A 439 -5.16 -1.83 31.54
CA ALA A 439 -6.45 -1.62 32.20
C ALA A 439 -7.54 -1.73 31.12
N ALA A 440 -8.71 -2.29 31.47
CA ALA A 440 -9.77 -2.64 30.51
C ALA A 440 -10.26 -1.47 29.61
N ASN A 441 -9.88 -0.23 29.95
CA ASN A 441 -10.25 1.00 29.26
C ASN A 441 -9.16 1.58 28.32
N ASN A 442 -7.97 0.97 28.19
CA ASN A 442 -6.89 1.51 27.34
C ASN A 442 -7.14 1.27 25.83
N SER A 443 -8.03 2.09 25.26
CA SER A 443 -8.41 2.10 23.85
C SER A 443 -7.46 2.90 22.93
N SER A 444 -6.33 3.39 23.46
CA SER A 444 -5.38 4.28 22.79
C SER A 444 -3.94 3.79 22.98
N ILE A 445 -3.14 3.90 21.93
CA ILE A 445 -1.79 3.35 21.80
C ILE A 445 -0.80 4.51 21.65
N PRO A 446 0.24 4.61 22.50
CA PRO A 446 1.19 5.73 22.45
C PRO A 446 1.83 5.87 21.07
N TRP A 447 1.83 7.09 20.52
CA TRP A 447 2.34 7.37 19.16
C TRP A 447 3.79 6.94 18.92
N ASP A 448 4.58 6.81 19.98
CA ASP A 448 5.95 6.31 19.91
C ASP A 448 6.02 4.79 19.68
N VAL A 449 5.08 4.01 20.24
CA VAL A 449 4.93 2.58 19.91
C VAL A 449 4.41 2.41 18.48
N VAL A 450 3.53 3.31 18.04
CA VAL A 450 3.02 3.34 16.65
C VAL A 450 4.16 3.60 15.66
N HIS A 451 5.01 4.60 15.93
CA HIS A 451 6.16 4.91 15.10
C HIS A 451 7.22 3.80 15.12
N ALA A 452 7.50 3.21 16.28
CA ALA A 452 8.38 2.05 16.41
C ALA A 452 7.95 0.87 15.51
N VAL A 453 6.66 0.49 15.54
CA VAL A 453 6.16 -0.58 14.67
C VAL A 453 6.20 -0.17 13.19
N ALA A 454 5.90 1.09 12.85
CA ALA A 454 6.07 1.58 11.49
C ALA A 454 7.53 1.49 10.99
N GLN A 455 8.53 1.79 11.85
CA GLN A 455 9.95 1.62 11.51
C GLN A 455 10.30 0.16 11.22
N LEU A 456 9.79 -0.78 12.03
CA LEU A 456 10.00 -2.22 11.83
C LEU A 456 9.33 -2.72 10.53
N GLN A 457 8.12 -2.24 10.22
CA GLN A 457 7.45 -2.50 8.94
C GLN A 457 8.23 -1.95 7.75
N ALA A 458 8.76 -0.73 7.87
CA ALA A 458 9.61 -0.11 6.85
C ALA A 458 10.92 -0.88 6.63
N MET A 459 11.48 -1.50 7.68
CA MET A 459 12.67 -2.35 7.62
C MET A 459 12.38 -3.67 6.92
N CYS A 460 11.35 -4.41 7.35
CA CYS A 460 10.93 -5.68 6.72
C CYS A 460 10.59 -5.49 5.24
N TYR A 461 9.89 -4.40 4.88
CA TYR A 461 9.58 -4.09 3.48
C TYR A 461 10.84 -3.72 2.68
N SER A 462 11.81 -3.04 3.29
CA SER A 462 13.09 -2.76 2.61
C SER A 462 13.88 -4.04 2.33
N PHE A 463 13.85 -5.02 3.23
CA PHE A 463 14.41 -6.36 2.96
C PHE A 463 13.67 -7.11 1.86
N ARG A 464 12.34 -6.98 1.77
CA ARG A 464 11.55 -7.53 0.66
C ARG A 464 12.02 -6.96 -0.68
N LEU A 465 12.22 -5.63 -0.76
CA LEU A 465 12.74 -4.97 -1.95
C LEU A 465 14.16 -5.45 -2.28
N LEU A 466 15.04 -5.64 -1.29
CA LEU A 466 16.40 -6.18 -1.49
C LEU A 466 16.38 -7.62 -2.03
N ARG A 467 15.59 -8.52 -1.45
CA ARG A 467 15.41 -9.91 -1.92
C ARG A 467 14.94 -9.96 -3.37
N GLN A 468 13.96 -9.14 -3.71
CA GLN A 468 13.43 -9.08 -5.06
C GLN A 468 14.43 -8.42 -6.04
N ALA A 469 15.22 -7.43 -5.61
CA ALA A 469 16.29 -6.84 -6.43
C ALA A 469 17.41 -7.85 -6.73
N LEU A 470 17.82 -8.68 -5.75
CA LEU A 470 18.75 -9.80 -5.95
C LEU A 470 18.24 -10.78 -7.02
N SER A 471 16.95 -11.10 -6.99
CA SER A 471 16.30 -11.97 -7.98
C SER A 471 16.33 -11.34 -9.39
N VAL A 472 15.97 -10.05 -9.52
CA VAL A 472 16.02 -9.32 -10.81
C VAL A 472 17.44 -9.28 -11.38
N CYS A 473 18.44 -9.02 -10.54
CA CYS A 473 19.82 -8.88 -11.01
C CYS A 473 20.48 -10.22 -11.35
N SER A 474 20.10 -11.30 -10.66
CA SER A 474 20.52 -12.66 -11.02
C SER A 474 19.91 -13.10 -12.36
N ALA A 475 18.63 -12.81 -12.62
CA ALA A 475 18.01 -13.08 -13.92
C ALA A 475 18.63 -12.26 -15.08
N ARG A 476 19.19 -11.08 -14.78
CA ARG A 476 19.96 -10.27 -15.75
C ARG A 476 21.42 -10.73 -15.94
N GLY A 477 21.85 -11.82 -15.31
CA GLY A 477 23.21 -12.38 -15.47
C GLY A 477 24.34 -11.49 -14.95
N ARG A 478 24.08 -10.54 -14.04
CA ARG A 478 25.08 -9.58 -13.50
C ARG A 478 26.00 -10.18 -12.43
N ASP A 479 26.26 -11.49 -12.49
CA ASP A 479 26.79 -12.31 -11.39
C ASP A 479 28.11 -11.84 -10.78
N LYS A 480 28.97 -11.18 -11.55
CA LYS A 480 30.30 -10.73 -11.08
C LYS A 480 30.25 -9.57 -10.08
N THR A 481 29.18 -8.76 -10.11
CA THR A 481 28.98 -7.63 -9.18
C THR A 481 28.16 -8.04 -7.93
N LEU A 482 27.81 -9.33 -7.83
CA LEU A 482 26.79 -9.86 -6.92
C LEU A 482 27.35 -10.80 -5.82
N ALA A 483 28.64 -11.16 -5.88
CA ALA A 483 29.21 -12.23 -5.04
C ALA A 483 28.99 -12.01 -3.54
N ASP A 484 29.25 -10.80 -3.04
CA ASP A 484 29.13 -10.49 -1.62
C ASP A 484 27.66 -10.36 -1.19
N VAL A 485 26.83 -9.67 -1.98
CA VAL A 485 25.41 -9.45 -1.63
C VAL A 485 24.62 -10.78 -1.66
N ARG A 486 25.06 -11.76 -2.47
CA ARG A 486 24.50 -13.12 -2.46
C ARG A 486 24.68 -13.86 -1.15
N GLN A 487 25.61 -13.46 -0.28
CA GLN A 487 25.72 -14.02 1.08
C GLN A 487 24.48 -13.73 1.93
N LEU A 488 23.66 -12.73 1.56
CA LEU A 488 22.37 -12.44 2.21
C LEU A 488 21.24 -13.39 1.75
N GLN A 489 21.39 -14.05 0.59
CA GLN A 489 20.31 -14.85 -0.02
C GLN A 489 19.75 -15.93 0.92
N PRO A 490 20.57 -16.75 1.62
CA PRO A 490 20.05 -17.79 2.51
C PRO A 490 19.20 -17.24 3.65
N TYR A 491 19.49 -16.03 4.14
CA TYR A 491 18.63 -15.38 5.14
C TYR A 491 17.35 -14.86 4.50
N LEU A 492 17.46 -14.14 3.38
CA LEU A 492 16.35 -13.48 2.70
C LEU A 492 15.31 -14.47 2.15
N ASP A 493 15.69 -15.69 1.80
CA ASP A 493 14.74 -16.74 1.41
C ASP A 493 13.75 -17.07 2.54
N HIS A 494 14.18 -16.95 3.80
CA HIS A 494 13.36 -17.06 5.02
C HIS A 494 12.77 -15.72 5.50
N LEU A 495 12.78 -14.65 4.68
CA LEU A 495 12.10 -13.39 5.03
C LEU A 495 10.58 -13.62 5.04
N PRO A 496 9.87 -13.27 6.15
CA PRO A 496 8.46 -13.57 6.33
C PRO A 496 7.56 -12.96 5.23
N PRO A 497 6.41 -13.59 4.94
CA PRO A 497 5.39 -13.00 4.09
C PRO A 497 4.82 -11.72 4.73
N LEU A 498 4.17 -10.89 3.92
CA LEU A 498 3.50 -9.66 4.37
C LEU A 498 2.43 -9.94 5.44
N THR A 499 1.86 -11.14 5.48
CA THR A 499 0.91 -11.56 6.51
C THR A 499 1.49 -11.60 7.92
N ASP A 500 2.82 -11.76 8.02
CA ASP A 500 3.53 -12.03 9.27
C ASP A 500 4.57 -10.91 9.55
N PHE A 501 4.45 -9.79 8.84
CA PHE A 501 5.17 -8.55 9.16
C PHE A 501 4.78 -8.03 10.55
N PRO A 502 5.70 -7.35 11.27
CA PRO A 502 5.43 -6.83 12.60
C PRO A 502 4.26 -5.84 12.57
N ASP A 503 3.33 -6.01 13.50
CA ASP A 503 2.21 -5.11 13.73
C ASP A 503 2.10 -4.81 15.23
N ILE A 504 1.11 -4.01 15.61
CA ILE A 504 0.94 -3.60 17.01
C ILE A 504 0.50 -4.77 17.90
N ASN A 505 -0.17 -5.79 17.36
CA ASN A 505 -0.59 -6.98 18.09
C ASN A 505 0.61 -7.91 18.34
N SER A 506 1.35 -8.29 17.30
CA SER A 506 2.53 -9.16 17.39
C SER A 506 3.66 -8.52 18.22
N PHE A 507 3.92 -7.22 18.04
CA PHE A 507 4.89 -6.48 18.86
C PHE A 507 4.52 -6.51 20.36
N ASN A 508 3.24 -6.33 20.70
CA ASN A 508 2.78 -6.39 22.09
C ASN A 508 2.64 -7.81 22.64
N GLN A 509 2.44 -8.82 21.80
CA GLN A 509 2.46 -10.23 22.21
C GLN A 509 3.89 -10.65 22.60
N ILE A 510 4.89 -10.32 21.79
CA ILE A 510 6.29 -10.68 22.04
C ILE A 510 6.82 -10.04 23.33
N ARG A 511 6.41 -8.79 23.64
CA ARG A 511 6.72 -8.09 24.91
C ARG A 511 6.03 -8.69 26.15
N LYS A 512 5.13 -9.66 25.99
CA LYS A 512 4.44 -10.41 27.06
C LYS A 512 4.93 -11.85 27.19
N LEU A 513 5.80 -12.33 26.29
CA LEU A 513 6.27 -13.71 26.31
C LEU A 513 7.12 -14.00 27.57
N PRO A 514 6.92 -15.15 28.22
CA PRO A 514 7.91 -15.70 29.16
C PRO A 514 9.28 -15.75 28.48
N GLY A 515 10.31 -15.20 29.13
CA GLY A 515 11.66 -15.10 28.55
C GLY A 515 11.96 -13.81 27.75
N HIS A 516 11.01 -12.88 27.58
CA HIS A 516 11.26 -11.59 26.92
C HIS A 516 12.47 -10.84 27.48
N GLY A 517 12.66 -10.83 28.81
CA GLY A 517 13.85 -10.22 29.43
C GLY A 517 15.17 -10.89 29.01
N SER A 518 15.19 -12.21 28.79
CA SER A 518 16.37 -12.91 28.27
C SER A 518 16.65 -12.52 26.82
N LEU A 519 15.62 -12.42 25.97
CA LEU A 519 15.77 -11.97 24.58
C LEU A 519 16.33 -10.54 24.51
N VAL A 520 15.88 -9.65 25.40
CA VAL A 520 16.43 -8.29 25.53
C VAL A 520 17.91 -8.35 25.91
N MET A 521 18.29 -9.09 26.96
CA MET A 521 19.69 -9.21 27.38
C MET A 521 20.60 -9.81 26.30
N SER A 522 20.15 -10.84 25.57
CA SER A 522 20.92 -11.45 24.48
C SER A 522 21.15 -10.48 23.32
N LEU A 523 20.13 -9.69 22.94
CA LEU A 523 20.28 -8.68 21.90
C LEU A 523 21.11 -7.47 22.38
N GLU A 524 21.06 -7.12 23.68
CA GLU A 524 21.99 -6.13 24.27
C GLU A 524 23.44 -6.58 24.17
N GLN A 525 23.72 -7.86 24.45
CA GLN A 525 25.06 -8.43 24.36
C GLN A 525 25.58 -8.45 22.91
N CYS A 526 24.77 -8.93 21.97
CA CYS A 526 25.08 -8.91 20.52
C CYS A 526 25.41 -7.49 20.03
N LEU A 527 24.58 -6.49 20.38
CA LEU A 527 24.78 -5.12 19.93
C LEU A 527 25.84 -4.34 20.74
N GLY A 528 26.50 -4.93 21.74
CA GLY A 528 27.39 -4.20 22.64
C GLY A 528 26.70 -3.00 23.32
N LEU A 529 25.48 -3.20 23.82
CA LEU A 529 24.73 -2.23 24.62
C LEU A 529 25.07 -2.38 26.10
N PRO A 530 25.15 -1.29 26.88
CA PRO A 530 25.26 -1.38 28.33
C PRO A 530 23.97 -1.98 28.91
N ALA A 531 24.13 -3.02 29.73
CA ALA A 531 23.02 -3.73 30.36
C ALA A 531 22.13 -2.77 31.16
N LEU A 532 20.81 -2.95 31.02
CA LEU A 532 19.83 -2.21 31.83
C LEU A 532 20.03 -2.55 33.32
N ARG A 533 20.41 -1.57 34.14
CA ARG A 533 20.34 -1.71 35.60
C ARG A 533 18.87 -1.90 35.98
N GLN A 534 18.51 -3.13 36.33
CA GLN A 534 17.20 -3.42 36.91
C GLN A 534 17.21 -2.92 38.35
N ASP A 535 16.59 -1.78 38.62
CA ASP A 535 16.30 -1.33 39.98
C ASP A 535 15.19 -2.21 40.59
N ILE A 536 15.54 -3.46 40.91
CA ILE A 536 14.72 -4.36 41.72
C ILE A 536 14.91 -3.99 43.20
N THR A 537 14.33 -2.88 43.61
CA THR A 537 13.92 -2.69 45.01
C THR A 537 12.53 -2.08 45.08
N GLY A 538 11.52 -2.95 45.02
CA GLY A 538 10.29 -2.65 45.75
C GLY A 538 10.61 -2.62 47.24
N ARG A 539 10.70 -1.41 47.81
CA ARG A 539 10.60 -1.19 49.25
C ARG A 539 9.67 0.00 49.48
N ASP A 540 8.52 -0.30 50.06
CA ASP A 540 7.76 0.70 50.79
C ASP A 540 8.66 1.34 51.84
N ILE A 541 8.82 2.66 51.78
CA ILE A 541 9.29 3.45 52.91
C ILE A 541 8.20 4.46 53.22
N SER A 542 7.28 4.04 54.09
CA SER A 542 6.47 4.95 54.87
C SER A 542 7.38 5.77 55.79
N ALA A 543 7.59 7.05 55.47
CA ALA A 543 8.26 8.00 56.34
C ALA A 543 7.39 9.25 56.51
N THR A 544 6.57 9.23 57.56
CA THR A 544 5.91 10.41 58.11
C THR A 544 6.94 11.46 58.55
N ASN A 545 6.72 12.73 58.23
CA ASN A 545 6.99 13.79 59.21
C ASN A 545 6.16 15.05 58.98
N ASN A 546 5.81 15.72 60.08
CA ASN A 546 4.86 16.83 60.14
C ASN A 546 5.54 18.19 60.33
N GLY A 547 4.87 19.25 59.86
CA GLY A 547 5.06 20.65 60.30
C GLY A 547 6.11 21.48 59.54
N LEU A 548 5.97 22.80 59.37
CA LEU A 548 4.93 23.75 59.82
C LEU A 548 4.85 24.99 58.89
N GLY A 549 3.64 25.55 58.73
CA GLY A 549 3.36 27.01 58.66
C GLY A 549 3.63 27.76 57.32
N LYS A 550 2.60 28.03 56.49
CA LYS A 550 1.72 29.24 56.47
C LYS A 550 2.31 30.47 55.69
N PRO A 551 1.49 31.38 55.10
CA PRO A 551 0.17 31.16 54.48
C PRO A 551 -0.11 31.99 53.17
N ALA A 552 -1.19 31.59 52.47
CA ALA A 552 -2.16 32.41 51.72
C ALA A 552 -1.74 33.54 50.73
N ASP A 553 -2.03 33.30 49.44
CA ASP A 553 -3.04 34.07 48.67
C ASP A 553 -3.46 33.22 47.44
N GLY A 554 -4.66 33.30 46.85
CA GLY A 554 -5.78 34.17 47.19
C GLY A 554 -6.67 34.56 45.98
N ARG A 555 -7.14 33.63 45.14
CA ARG A 555 -8.26 33.90 44.20
C ARG A 555 -8.93 32.67 43.58
N THR A 556 -10.08 32.31 44.13
CA THR A 556 -11.09 31.44 43.50
C THR A 556 -11.95 32.24 42.52
N LEU A 557 -12.26 31.68 41.35
CA LEU A 557 -13.35 32.16 40.47
C LEU A 557 -14.10 30.97 39.85
N ARG A 558 -15.12 30.51 40.58
CA ARG A 558 -16.37 29.97 40.04
C ARG A 558 -17.07 31.10 39.26
N THR A 559 -17.86 30.94 38.19
CA THR A 559 -18.65 29.83 37.62
C THR A 559 -19.15 30.25 36.23
N ARG A 560 -19.40 29.30 35.30
CA ARG A 560 -20.73 29.17 34.66
C ARG A 560 -20.83 27.92 33.77
N SER A 561 -21.93 27.19 33.90
CA SER A 561 -22.49 26.35 32.84
C SER A 561 -23.43 27.21 31.96
N ASP A 562 -23.56 26.88 30.66
CA ASP A 562 -24.78 26.26 30.14
C ASP A 562 -24.76 26.03 28.61
N ARG A 563 -25.47 24.98 28.19
CA ARG A 563 -26.23 24.81 26.92
C ARG A 563 -25.50 24.78 25.56
N THR A 564 -25.37 23.55 25.08
CA THR A 564 -25.98 23.06 23.83
C THR A 564 -26.36 24.06 22.72
N ALA A 565 -25.64 23.99 21.60
CA ALA A 565 -26.20 24.16 20.27
C ALA A 565 -25.45 23.24 19.30
N GLY A 566 -26.16 22.40 18.55
CA GLY A 566 -25.57 21.62 17.46
C GLY A 566 -25.56 22.44 16.18
N GLN A 567 -24.48 22.37 15.39
CA GLN A 567 -24.46 22.97 14.06
C GLN A 567 -23.52 22.24 13.09
N ASN A 568 -23.94 22.24 11.83
CA ASN A 568 -23.29 21.65 10.67
C ASN A 568 -21.81 22.06 10.52
N LYS A 569 -21.04 21.18 9.86
CA LYS A 569 -19.71 21.50 9.31
C LYS A 569 -19.60 21.09 7.84
N PHE A 570 -20.50 21.64 7.03
CA PHE A 570 -20.25 21.94 5.62
C PHE A 570 -20.10 23.45 5.51
N ASP A 571 -18.91 23.95 5.82
CA ASP A 571 -18.47 25.32 5.52
C ASP A 571 -16.94 25.35 5.65
N ILE A 572 -16.31 26.27 4.89
CA ILE A 572 -14.87 26.43 4.58
C ILE A 572 -14.49 25.80 3.23
N LEU A 573 -15.12 26.32 2.18
CA LEU A 573 -14.55 26.50 0.84
C LEU A 573 -15.09 27.83 0.29
N SER A 574 -14.32 28.90 0.43
CA SER A 574 -14.54 30.20 -0.24
C SER A 574 -13.38 31.15 0.07
N LEU A 575 -12.73 31.63 -1.00
CA LEU A 575 -12.00 32.90 -1.13
C LEU A 575 -10.62 32.95 -0.43
N GLU A 576 -9.58 33.63 -0.90
CA GLU A 576 -9.31 34.41 -2.12
C GLU A 576 -7.79 34.27 -2.41
N GLU A 577 -7.29 34.39 -3.65
CA GLU A 577 -7.98 34.52 -4.94
C GLU A 577 -8.12 33.14 -5.63
#